data_AF-A0A6A6D9U4-F1
#
_entry.id   AF-A0A6A6D9U4-F1
#
_cell.length_a   1.000
_cell.length_b   1.000
_cell.length_c   1.000
_cell.angle_alpha   90.00
_cell.angle_beta   90.00
_cell.angle_gamma   90.00
#
_symmetry.space_group_name_H-M   'P 1'
#
loop_
_entity.id
_entity.type
_entity.pdbx_description
1 polymer ?
#
loop_
_entity_poly.entity_id
_entity_poly.type
_entity_poly.pdbx_seq_one_letter_code
_entity_poly.pdbx_strand_id
1 'polypeptide(L)'
;IYSIITVHGIIGHPHRTWTCYNGGNLWLKDFLPNKIPTSHILIYRYPANLKSRSTLTISDIAQNLLKQLIAFGCGHDRPLVFIGHDIGGLVIKAVSS
;
A
#
# COMPACT_ATOMS: atom_id res chain seq x y z
N ILE A 1 -15.56 -10.35 -0.71
CA ILE A 1 -14.34 -10.15 -1.54
C ILE A 1 -13.82 -8.75 -1.23
N TYR A 2 -12.54 -8.59 -0.93
CA TYR A 2 -11.95 -7.30 -0.50
C TYR A 2 -10.77 -6.93 -1.41
N SER A 3 -10.55 -5.64 -1.62
CA SER A 3 -9.26 -5.15 -2.12
C SER A 3 -8.43 -4.68 -0.92
N ILE A 4 -7.26 -5.27 -0.73
CA ILE A 4 -6.30 -4.91 0.31
C ILE A 4 -5.21 -4.05 -0.33
N ILE A 5 -5.03 -2.83 0.17
CA ILE A 5 -4.08 -1.85 -0.35
C ILE A 5 -3.04 -1.57 0.71
N THR A 6 -1.79 -1.88 0.42
CA THR A 6 -0.70 -1.69 1.38
C THR A 6 0.14 -0.48 1.00
N VAL A 7 0.43 0.37 1.98
CA VAL A 7 1.21 1.61 1.80
C VAL A 7 2.41 1.57 2.74
N HIS A 8 3.61 1.49 2.17
CA HIS A 8 4.85 1.43 2.93
C HIS A 8 5.23 2.79 3.54
N GLY A 9 6.14 2.78 4.51
CA GLY A 9 6.67 3.99 5.16
C GLY A 9 7.84 4.64 4.41
N ILE A 10 8.42 5.68 5.01
CA ILE A 10 9.62 6.35 4.50
C ILE A 10 10.81 5.37 4.57
N ILE A 11 11.72 5.44 3.60
CA ILE A 11 12.85 4.51 3.40
C ILE A 11 12.41 3.05 3.12
N GLY A 12 11.13 2.76 3.25
CA GLY A 12 10.52 1.47 2.99
C GLY A 12 10.60 1.09 1.51
N HIS A 13 10.56 -0.21 1.26
CA HIS A 13 10.39 -0.76 -0.08
C HIS A 13 9.03 -1.46 -0.12
N PRO A 14 8.22 -1.27 -1.18
CA PRO A 14 6.88 -1.84 -1.28
C PRO A 14 6.80 -3.32 -0.95
N HIS A 15 7.83 -4.11 -1.27
CA HIS A 15 7.86 -5.54 -0.93
C HIS A 15 8.55 -5.82 0.40
N ARG A 16 9.71 -5.18 0.68
CA ARG A 16 10.52 -5.54 1.86
C ARG A 16 9.83 -5.15 3.16
N THR A 17 9.05 -4.07 3.15
CA THR A 17 8.25 -3.66 4.30
C THR A 17 7.29 -4.76 4.78
N TRP A 18 6.85 -5.65 3.87
CA TRP A 18 5.93 -6.74 4.17
C TRP A 18 6.59 -8.12 4.06
N THR A 19 7.91 -8.18 3.96
CA THR A 19 8.66 -9.43 3.91
C THR A 19 9.24 -9.75 5.29
N CYS A 20 9.03 -10.96 5.77
CA CYS A 20 9.64 -11.43 7.01
C CYS A 20 11.17 -11.44 6.88
N TYR A 21 11.85 -10.77 7.82
CA TYR A 21 13.31 -10.64 7.81
C TYR A 21 14.04 -12.00 7.79
N ASN A 22 13.55 -12.98 8.56
CA ASN A 22 14.21 -14.28 8.76
C ASN A 22 13.82 -15.38 7.75
N GLY A 23 12.87 -15.10 6.84
CA GLY A 23 12.32 -16.16 5.98
C GLY A 23 12.09 -15.76 4.53
N GLY A 24 12.25 -14.48 4.17
CA GLY A 24 12.04 -14.01 2.80
C GLY A 24 10.58 -14.05 2.31
N ASN A 25 9.67 -14.65 3.09
CA ASN A 25 8.26 -14.75 2.77
C ASN A 25 7.60 -13.36 2.84
N LEU A 26 6.95 -12.99 1.75
CA LEU A 26 6.08 -11.83 1.65
C LEU A 26 4.72 -12.24 2.20
N TRP A 27 4.41 -11.90 3.45
CA TRP A 27 3.22 -12.45 4.13
C TRP A 27 1.91 -12.12 3.41
N LEU A 28 1.87 -10.98 2.72
CA LEU A 28 0.77 -10.57 1.84
C LEU A 28 0.51 -11.58 0.73
N LYS A 29 1.54 -12.19 0.16
CA LYS A 29 1.40 -13.17 -0.92
C LYS A 29 1.34 -14.59 -0.38
N ASP A 30 2.17 -14.91 0.60
CA ASP A 30 2.46 -16.30 0.98
C ASP A 30 1.53 -16.82 2.09
N PHE A 31 0.95 -15.93 2.91
CA PHE A 31 0.12 -16.32 4.05
C PHE A 31 -1.31 -15.77 3.99
N LEU A 32 -1.47 -14.53 3.54
CA LEU A 32 -2.77 -13.85 3.53
C LEU A 32 -3.81 -14.58 2.67
N PRO A 33 -3.50 -15.11 1.46
CA PRO A 33 -4.48 -15.86 0.66
C PRO A 33 -5.02 -17.11 1.38
N ASN A 34 -4.25 -17.73 2.27
CA ASN A 34 -4.72 -18.90 3.02
C ASN A 34 -5.79 -18.53 4.07
N LYS A 35 -5.80 -17.26 4.52
CA LYS A 35 -6.76 -16.75 5.50
C LYS A 35 -7.89 -15.97 4.84
N ILE A 36 -7.62 -15.32 3.71
CA ILE A 36 -8.58 -14.51 2.96
C ILE A 36 -8.45 -14.88 1.46
N PRO A 37 -9.02 -16.02 1.02
CA PRO A 37 -8.73 -16.63 -0.29
C PRO A 37 -9.14 -15.78 -1.49
N THR A 38 -10.13 -14.91 -1.31
CA THR A 38 -10.70 -14.07 -2.37
C THR A 38 -10.30 -12.60 -2.19
N SER A 39 -9.13 -12.30 -1.63
CA SER A 39 -8.64 -10.92 -1.54
C SER A 39 -7.81 -10.52 -2.74
N HIS A 40 -8.03 -9.32 -3.26
CA HIS A 40 -7.18 -8.69 -4.25
C HIS A 40 -6.15 -7.83 -3.54
N ILE A 41 -4.86 -8.15 -3.69
CA ILE A 41 -3.81 -7.50 -2.93
C ILE A 41 -3.05 -6.54 -3.84
N LEU A 42 -3.00 -5.27 -3.44
CA LEU A 42 -2.33 -4.19 -4.14
C LEU A 42 -1.24 -3.61 -3.25
N ILE A 43 0.00 -3.66 -3.75
CA ILE A 43 1.16 -3.10 -3.07
C ILE A 43 1.47 -1.75 -3.72
N TYR A 44 1.12 -0.66 -3.04
CA TYR A 44 1.37 0.68 -3.55
C TYR A 44 2.85 1.06 -3.38
N ARG A 45 3.42 1.68 -4.42
CA ARG A 45 4.80 2.14 -4.46
C ARG A 45 4.84 3.62 -4.73
N TYR A 46 5.60 4.34 -3.92
CA TYR A 46 5.98 5.73 -4.16
C TYR A 46 7.47 5.95 -3.85
N PRO A 47 8.09 7.04 -4.34
CA PRO A 47 9.47 7.37 -3.99
C PRO A 47 9.58 7.68 -2.50
N ALA A 48 10.08 6.74 -1.70
CA ALA A 48 10.23 6.87 -0.24
C ALA A 48 11.68 6.88 0.23
N ASN A 49 12.65 6.68 -0.65
CA ASN A 49 14.08 6.66 -0.32
C ASN A 49 14.59 8.06 0.07
N LEU A 50 15.38 8.18 1.14
CA LEU A 50 16.02 9.45 1.55
C LEU A 50 16.92 10.08 0.48
N LYS A 51 17.44 9.27 -0.45
CA LYS A 51 18.25 9.73 -1.59
C LYS A 51 17.41 10.20 -2.79
N SER A 52 16.10 10.07 -2.71
CA SER A 52 15.20 10.59 -3.72
C SER A 52 15.23 12.11 -3.68
N ARG A 53 15.43 12.74 -4.85
CA ARG A 53 15.23 14.18 -5.03
C ARG A 53 13.74 14.57 -5.12
N SER A 54 12.83 13.64 -4.81
CA SER A 54 11.40 13.88 -4.90
C SER A 54 10.95 14.85 -3.80
N THR A 55 10.22 15.87 -4.22
CA THR A 55 9.60 16.89 -3.35
C THR A 55 8.14 16.56 -3.04
N LEU A 56 7.71 15.30 -3.24
CA LEU A 56 6.32 14.91 -3.07
C LEU A 56 5.90 15.07 -1.61
N THR A 57 4.83 15.83 -1.39
CA THR A 57 4.16 15.93 -0.10
C THR A 57 3.32 14.68 0.16
N ILE A 58 2.90 14.48 1.42
CA ILE A 58 1.94 13.42 1.78
C ILE A 58 0.66 13.54 0.93
N SER A 59 0.19 14.77 0.69
CA SER A 59 -0.97 15.05 -0.14
C SER A 59 -0.76 14.64 -1.60
N ASP A 60 0.42 14.90 -2.18
CA ASP A 60 0.71 14.48 -3.55
C ASP A 60 0.72 12.96 -3.69
N ILE A 61 1.31 12.27 -2.70
CA ILE A 61 1.35 10.80 -2.67
C ILE A 61 -0.08 10.25 -2.53
N ALA A 62 -0.89 10.83 -1.65
CA ALA A 62 -2.29 10.44 -1.44
C ALA A 62 -3.13 10.64 -2.71
N GLN A 63 -3.03 11.80 -3.37
CA GLN A 63 -3.73 12.06 -4.62
C GLN A 63 -3.30 11.10 -5.73
N ASN A 64 -2.02 10.77 -5.82
CA ASN A 64 -1.52 9.80 -6.80
C ASN A 64 -2.03 8.39 -6.50
N LEU A 65 -2.08 7.97 -5.23
CA LEU A 65 -2.70 6.72 -4.82
C LEU A 65 -4.17 6.68 -5.21
N LEU A 66 -4.94 7.72 -4.88
CA LEU A 66 -6.37 7.81 -5.22
C LEU A 66 -6.62 7.70 -6.73
N LYS A 67 -5.86 8.45 -7.54
CA LYS A 67 -5.95 8.39 -9.01
C LYS A 67 -5.71 6.98 -9.55
N GLN A 68 -4.71 6.28 -9.02
CA GLN A 68 -4.44 4.90 -9.43
C GLN A 68 -5.57 3.96 -9.01
N LEU A 69 -6.09 4.07 -7.79
CA LEU A 69 -7.21 3.23 -7.33
C LEU A 69 -8.45 3.42 -8.21
N ILE A 70 -8.79 4.67 -8.55
CA ILE A 70 -9.88 4.97 -9.48
C ILE A 70 -9.63 4.35 -10.86
N ALA A 71 -8.42 4.52 -11.41
CA ALA A 71 -8.06 3.96 -12.72
C ALA A 71 -8.12 2.43 -12.74
N PHE A 72 -7.84 1.76 -11.61
CA PHE A 72 -7.96 0.32 -11.45
C PHE A 72 -9.37 -0.17 -11.08
N GLY A 73 -10.38 0.72 -11.03
CA GLY A 73 -11.74 0.38 -10.63
C GLY A 73 -11.85 -0.10 -9.18
N CYS A 74 -10.90 0.27 -8.32
CA CYS A 74 -10.91 -0.09 -6.92
C CYS A 74 -11.94 0.75 -6.15
N GLY A 75 -12.73 0.08 -5.30
CA GLY A 75 -13.73 0.74 -4.45
C GLY A 75 -15.12 0.85 -5.08
N HIS A 76 -15.31 0.32 -6.29
CA HIS A 76 -16.63 0.26 -6.95
C HIS A 76 -17.43 -0.97 -6.46
N ASP A 77 -16.91 -2.18 -6.70
CA ASP A 77 -17.66 -3.44 -6.48
C ASP A 77 -17.28 -4.17 -5.18
N ARG A 78 -16.25 -3.71 -4.49
CA ARG A 78 -15.72 -4.37 -3.29
C ARG A 78 -15.17 -3.38 -2.28
N PRO A 79 -15.33 -3.65 -0.97
CA PRO A 79 -14.76 -2.79 0.06
C PRO A 79 -13.23 -2.75 -0.02
N LEU A 80 -12.68 -1.57 0.28
CA LEU A 80 -11.25 -1.33 0.37
C LEU A 80 -10.78 -1.52 1.81
N VAL A 81 -9.66 -2.20 1.99
CA VAL A 81 -8.96 -2.34 3.27
C VAL A 81 -7.55 -1.80 3.10
N PHE A 82 -7.20 -0.77 3.86
CA PHE A 82 -5.86 -0.18 3.82
C PHE A 82 -4.98 -0.71 4.93
N ILE A 83 -3.72 -1.00 4.61
CA ILE A 83 -2.69 -1.39 5.58
C ILE A 83 -1.52 -0.41 5.42
N GLY A 84 -1.37 0.48 6.39
CA GLY A 84 -0.30 1.47 6.43
C GLY A 84 0.81 1.06 7.39
N HIS A 85 2.07 1.22 6.97
CA HIS A 85 3.22 1.16 7.88
C HIS A 85 3.83 2.55 8.02
N ASP A 86 4.07 2.99 9.26
CA ASP A 86 4.73 4.27 9.57
C ASP A 86 4.02 5.45 8.84
N ILE A 87 4.75 6.31 8.09
CA ILE A 87 4.15 7.44 7.36
C ILE A 87 3.10 7.02 6.32
N GLY A 88 3.09 5.74 5.91
CA GLY A 88 2.06 5.19 5.03
C GLY A 88 0.66 5.31 5.63
N GLY A 89 0.52 5.30 6.97
CA GLY A 89 -0.75 5.58 7.64
C GLY A 89 -1.24 7.02 7.45
N LEU A 90 -0.33 8.00 7.42
CA LEU A 90 -0.67 9.40 7.15
C LEU A 90 -1.07 9.62 5.70
N VAL A 91 -0.40 8.92 4.76
CA VAL A 91 -0.81 8.91 3.35
C VAL A 91 -2.23 8.39 3.21
N ILE A 92 -2.57 7.27 3.85
CA ILE A 92 -3.92 6.70 3.84
C ILE A 92 -4.95 7.70 4.39
N LYS A 93 -4.65 8.33 5.53
CA LYS A 93 -5.54 9.34 6.13
C LYS A 93 -5.80 10.51 5.17
N ALA A 94 -4.77 10.96 4.45
CA ALA A 94 -4.89 12.05 3.49
C ALA A 94 -5.71 11.68 2.24
N VAL A 95 -5.83 10.39 1.88
CA VAL A 95 -6.74 9.92 0.82
C VAL A 95 -8.21 10.07 1.22
N SER A 96 -8.51 9.93 2.52
CA SER A 96 -9.88 9.99 3.06
C SER A 96 -10.30 11.38 3.53
N SER A 97 -9.43 12.39 3.39
CA SER A 97 -9.66 13.76 3.87
C SER A 97 -10.26 14.65 2.79
#